data_AF-A0A836RQM7-F1
#
_entry.id   AF-A0A836RQM7-F1
#
_cell.length_a   1.000
_cell.length_b   1.000
_cell.length_c   1.000
_cell.angle_alpha   90.00
_cell.angle_beta   90.00
_cell.angle_gamma   90.00
#
_symmetry.space_group_name_H-M   'P 1'
#
loop_
_entity.id
_entity.type
_entity.pdbx_description
1 polymer ?
#
loop_
_entity_poly.entity_id
_entity_poly.type
_entity_poly.pdbx_seq_one_letter_code
_entity_poly.pdbx_strand_id
1 'polypeptide(L)'
;MRKNFITFLLLIITMVGLLQAQTNDYYYYRDQAILLSVVPDQIAVRFEQTLALQRTRGIIDSILAGRLQDISELYGKNSFLLKYNGNGDLLLLESLLTSFYTVPDVKAASKVYRSSYVNGQQIVLDEFITRFRDGISRQDIQSFNKVNGVTIKKKLNATTYLLAVEPFAQLTALQAANLYHDSGLTVWAAPNFIYPGGVLFDATVNDPF
;
A
#
# COMPACT_ATOMS: atom_id res chain seq x y z
N MET A 1 -18.96 -40.12 -35.28
CA MET A 1 -19.58 -39.28 -34.22
C MET A 1 -18.69 -39.00 -33.00
N ARG A 2 -17.61 -39.74 -32.72
CA ARG A 2 -16.74 -39.50 -31.55
C ARG A 2 -15.74 -38.32 -31.65
N LYS A 3 -15.47 -37.77 -32.85
CA LYS A 3 -14.49 -36.69 -33.05
C LYS A 3 -15.01 -35.28 -32.74
N ASN A 4 -16.33 -35.07 -32.71
CA ASN A 4 -16.91 -33.74 -32.47
C ASN A 4 -17.16 -33.42 -30.99
N PHE A 5 -16.99 -34.41 -30.10
CA PHE A 5 -17.19 -34.24 -28.65
C PHE A 5 -15.93 -33.71 -27.94
N ILE A 6 -14.74 -34.05 -28.45
CA ILE A 6 -13.45 -33.61 -27.89
C ILE A 6 -13.22 -32.11 -28.14
N THR A 7 -13.69 -31.58 -29.28
CA THR A 7 -13.56 -30.16 -29.62
C THR A 7 -14.44 -29.27 -28.74
N PHE A 8 -15.59 -29.76 -28.27
CA PHE A 8 -16.49 -29.01 -27.40
C PHE A 8 -15.98 -28.94 -25.95
N LEU A 9 -15.29 -29.98 -25.48
CA LEU A 9 -14.67 -30.01 -24.14
C LEU A 9 -13.45 -29.07 -24.04
N LEU A 10 -12.71 -28.88 -25.14
CA LEU A 10 -11.57 -27.95 -25.19
C LEU A 10 -12.01 -26.47 -25.20
N LEU A 11 -13.24 -26.17 -25.60
CA LEU A 11 -13.79 -24.80 -25.62
C LEU A 11 -14.28 -24.33 -24.24
N ILE A 12 -14.59 -25.26 -23.33
CA ILE A 12 -15.02 -24.94 -21.97
C ILE A 12 -13.81 -24.67 -21.06
N ILE A 13 -12.66 -25.30 -21.31
CA ILE A 13 -11.42 -25.08 -20.53
C ILE A 13 -10.80 -23.70 -20.82
N THR A 14 -11.01 -23.11 -22.01
CA THR A 14 -10.51 -21.76 -22.32
C THR A 14 -11.38 -20.64 -21.73
N MET A 15 -12.65 -20.90 -21.41
CA MET A 15 -13.56 -19.85 -20.91
C MET A 15 -13.52 -19.67 -19.38
N VAL A 16 -12.91 -20.60 -18.64
CA VAL A 16 -12.72 -20.49 -17.18
C VAL A 16 -11.50 -19.62 -16.82
N GLY A 17 -10.64 -19.26 -17.80
CA GLY A 17 -9.37 -18.57 -17.57
C GLY A 17 -9.41 -17.04 -17.47
N LEU A 18 -10.57 -16.39 -17.52
CA LEU A 18 -10.66 -14.91 -17.61
C LEU A 18 -11.62 -14.27 -16.61
N LEU A 19 -11.92 -14.92 -15.49
CA LEU A 19 -12.23 -14.16 -14.29
C LEU A 19 -10.91 -13.62 -13.76
N GLN A 20 -10.45 -12.49 -14.32
CA GLN A 20 -9.50 -11.66 -13.62
C GLN A 20 -10.18 -11.29 -12.31
N ALA A 21 -9.82 -12.00 -11.24
CA ALA A 21 -10.20 -11.60 -9.90
C ALA A 21 -9.73 -10.16 -9.77
N GLN A 22 -10.68 -9.23 -9.73
CA GLN A 22 -10.38 -7.86 -9.41
C GLN A 22 -9.77 -7.94 -8.01
N THR A 23 -8.45 -7.77 -7.93
CA THR A 23 -7.73 -7.84 -6.66
C THR A 23 -8.15 -6.61 -5.89
N ASN A 24 -9.21 -6.75 -5.10
CA ASN A 24 -9.60 -5.71 -4.17
C ASN A 24 -8.43 -5.51 -3.21
N ASP A 25 -7.99 -4.27 -3.03
CA ASP A 25 -7.03 -3.94 -2.00
C ASP A 25 -7.73 -4.14 -0.63
N TYR A 26 -7.05 -4.76 0.33
CA TYR A 26 -7.60 -5.01 1.66
C TYR A 26 -6.50 -5.03 2.72
N TYR A 27 -6.89 -4.91 3.99
CA TYR A 27 -6.02 -5.18 5.14
C TYR A 27 -6.76 -5.97 6.21
N TYR A 28 -6.05 -6.68 7.09
CA TYR A 28 -6.67 -7.37 8.21
C TYR A 28 -6.82 -6.47 9.44
N TYR A 29 -8.01 -6.53 10.05
CA TYR A 29 -8.29 -5.98 11.38
C TYR A 29 -9.07 -7.02 12.18
N ARG A 30 -8.54 -7.46 13.34
CA ARG A 30 -9.13 -8.53 14.16
C ARG A 30 -9.51 -9.77 13.34
N ASP A 31 -8.57 -10.25 12.51
CA ASP A 31 -8.72 -11.39 11.61
C ASP A 31 -9.84 -11.25 10.55
N GLN A 32 -10.37 -10.04 10.35
CA GLN A 32 -11.34 -9.73 9.31
C GLN A 32 -10.68 -8.90 8.22
N ALA A 33 -10.88 -9.29 6.96
CA ALA A 33 -10.43 -8.52 5.81
C ALA A 33 -11.32 -7.28 5.63
N ILE A 34 -10.70 -6.11 5.70
CA ILE A 34 -11.33 -4.82 5.46
C ILE A 34 -11.00 -4.37 4.04
N LEU A 35 -12.03 -4.32 3.18
CA LEU A 35 -11.87 -3.91 1.79
C LEU A 35 -11.58 -2.41 1.68
N LEU A 36 -10.66 -2.07 0.79
CA LEU A 36 -10.25 -0.72 0.45
C LEU A 36 -10.71 -0.39 -0.97
N SER A 37 -11.30 0.80 -1.11
CA SER A 37 -11.63 1.40 -2.41
C SER A 37 -10.58 2.45 -2.75
N VAL A 38 -9.98 2.33 -3.93
CA VAL A 38 -9.00 3.30 -4.44
C VAL A 38 -9.70 4.62 -4.78
N VAL A 39 -9.05 5.74 -4.47
CA VAL A 39 -9.44 7.09 -4.90
C VAL A 39 -8.61 7.43 -6.15
N PRO A 40 -9.17 7.28 -7.37
CA PRO A 40 -8.41 7.27 -8.62
C PRO A 40 -7.77 8.61 -9.00
N ASP A 41 -8.18 9.72 -8.39
CA ASP A 41 -7.71 11.07 -8.70
C ASP A 41 -6.72 11.61 -7.64
N GLN A 42 -6.16 10.72 -6.82
CA GLN A 42 -5.24 11.12 -5.75
C GLN A 42 -4.06 10.16 -5.58
N ILE A 43 -2.88 10.75 -5.33
CA ILE A 43 -1.64 10.04 -5.04
C ILE A 43 -1.00 10.63 -3.79
N ALA A 44 -0.47 9.78 -2.93
CA ALA A 44 0.43 10.21 -1.88
C ALA A 44 1.88 10.00 -2.31
N VAL A 45 2.75 10.97 -2.06
CA VAL A 45 4.18 10.90 -2.41
C VAL A 45 5.02 11.28 -1.20
N ARG A 46 6.09 10.55 -0.95
CA ARG A 46 7.13 10.84 0.05
C ARG A 46 8.46 10.98 -0.64
N PHE A 47 9.15 12.09 -0.37
CA PHE A 47 10.51 12.35 -0.82
C PHE A 47 11.54 11.83 0.19
N GLU A 48 12.72 11.45 -0.30
CA GLU A 48 13.83 10.95 0.53
C GLU A 48 14.23 11.92 1.65
N GLN A 49 14.16 13.20 1.35
CA GLN A 49 14.45 14.29 2.28
C GLN A 49 13.47 15.43 2.10
N THR A 50 13.46 16.37 3.04
CA THR A 50 12.71 17.62 2.87
C THR A 50 13.38 18.44 1.76
N LEU A 51 12.64 18.70 0.69
CA LEU A 51 13.09 19.51 -0.44
C LEU A 51 12.51 20.94 -0.33
N ALA A 52 13.14 21.89 -1.02
CA ALA A 52 12.56 23.20 -1.21
C ALA A 52 11.24 23.09 -1.98
N LEU A 53 10.21 23.83 -1.56
CA LEU A 53 8.85 23.74 -2.13
C LEU A 53 8.83 23.91 -3.66
N GLN A 54 9.68 24.80 -4.21
CA GLN A 54 9.79 25.00 -5.66
C GLN A 54 10.30 23.75 -6.39
N ARG A 55 11.28 23.03 -5.81
CA ARG A 55 11.79 21.77 -6.37
C ARG A 55 10.74 20.66 -6.27
N THR A 56 10.07 20.55 -5.12
CA THR A 56 8.96 19.60 -4.92
C THR A 56 7.87 19.79 -5.98
N ARG A 57 7.42 21.04 -6.18
CA ARG A 57 6.42 21.35 -7.21
C ARG A 57 6.91 21.05 -8.61
N GLY A 58 8.15 21.42 -8.95
CA GLY A 58 8.72 21.13 -10.27
C GLY A 58 8.72 19.63 -10.62
N ILE A 59 9.05 18.77 -9.67
CA ILE A 59 9.00 17.30 -9.86
C ILE A 59 7.56 16.82 -10.06
N ILE A 60 6.64 17.29 -9.22
CA ILE A 60 5.22 16.90 -9.28
C ILE A 60 4.61 17.34 -10.62
N ASP A 61 4.86 18.58 -11.03
CA ASP A 61 4.32 19.15 -12.26
C ASP A 61 4.89 18.46 -13.51
N SER A 62 6.15 18.05 -13.49
CA SER A 62 6.75 17.32 -14.61
C SER A 62 6.12 15.94 -14.81
N ILE A 63 5.70 15.28 -13.72
CA ILE A 63 5.02 13.97 -13.78
C ILE A 63 3.54 14.13 -14.14
N LEU A 64 2.83 15.06 -13.50
CA LEU A 64 1.40 15.24 -13.72
C LEU A 64 1.08 15.96 -15.03
N ALA A 65 2.07 16.61 -15.66
CA ALA A 65 1.97 17.33 -16.92
C ALA A 65 0.81 18.34 -16.94
N GLY A 66 0.76 19.20 -15.92
CA GLY A 66 -0.26 20.24 -15.78
C GLY A 66 -1.63 19.76 -15.26
N ARG A 67 -1.76 18.49 -14.87
CA ARG A 67 -3.00 17.96 -14.28
C ARG A 67 -3.14 18.21 -12.78
N LEU A 68 -2.13 18.78 -12.11
CA LEU A 68 -2.17 19.05 -10.67
C LEU A 68 -3.31 20.03 -10.36
N GLN A 69 -4.20 19.63 -9.45
CA GLN A 69 -5.29 20.47 -8.96
C GLN A 69 -5.00 21.03 -7.57
N ASP A 70 -4.45 20.19 -6.69
CA ASP A 70 -4.20 20.54 -5.29
C ASP A 70 -3.01 19.76 -4.75
N ILE A 71 -2.27 20.38 -3.83
CA ILE A 71 -1.15 19.79 -3.11
C ILE A 71 -1.28 20.14 -1.62
N SER A 72 -1.35 19.11 -0.79
CA SER A 72 -1.42 19.24 0.66
C SER A 72 -0.24 18.52 1.30
N GLU A 73 0.42 19.14 2.27
CA GLU A 73 1.45 18.47 3.07
C GLU A 73 0.80 17.43 4.00
N LEU A 74 1.41 16.24 4.08
CA LEU A 74 1.04 15.18 5.03
C LEU A 74 1.87 15.30 6.30
N TYR A 75 1.77 14.34 7.21
CA TYR A 75 2.62 14.32 8.40
C TYR A 75 4.10 14.23 8.01
N GLY A 76 4.87 15.26 8.37
CA GLY A 76 6.28 15.41 8.02
C GLY A 76 6.48 16.21 6.73
N LYS A 77 7.48 17.11 6.73
CA LYS A 77 7.76 18.10 5.66
C LYS A 77 8.18 17.53 4.29
N ASN A 78 8.18 16.20 4.15
CA ASN A 78 8.62 15.50 2.95
C ASN A 78 7.54 14.59 2.35
N SER A 79 6.31 14.61 2.87
CA SER A 79 5.20 13.79 2.37
C SER A 79 4.05 14.68 1.92
N PHE A 80 3.43 14.38 0.78
CA PHE A 80 2.42 15.20 0.14
C PHE A 80 1.26 14.34 -0.37
N LEU A 81 0.04 14.87 -0.26
CA LEU A 81 -1.15 14.40 -0.93
C LEU A 81 -1.38 15.26 -2.17
N LEU A 82 -1.45 14.61 -3.31
CA LEU A 82 -1.66 15.22 -4.61
C LEU A 82 -3.07 14.90 -5.08
N LYS A 83 -3.84 15.92 -5.46
CA LYS A 83 -5.07 15.74 -6.23
C LYS A 83 -4.81 16.19 -7.66
N TYR A 84 -5.25 15.41 -8.62
CA TYR A 84 -5.05 15.71 -10.03
C TYR A 84 -6.32 15.42 -10.83
N ASN A 85 -6.40 16.00 -12.03
CA ASN A 85 -7.48 15.71 -12.94
C ASN A 85 -7.24 14.37 -13.67
N GLY A 86 -7.69 13.27 -13.07
CA GLY A 86 -7.58 11.92 -13.63
C GLY A 86 -8.88 11.39 -14.27
N ASN A 87 -10.02 12.06 -14.06
CA ASN A 87 -11.35 11.61 -14.48
C ASN A 87 -11.70 10.18 -14.03
N GLY A 88 -11.15 9.73 -12.89
CA GLY A 88 -11.39 8.39 -12.38
C GLY A 88 -10.61 7.27 -13.09
N ASP A 89 -9.63 7.60 -13.94
CA ASP A 89 -8.86 6.61 -14.69
C ASP A 89 -7.81 5.90 -13.82
N LEU A 90 -8.07 4.63 -13.50
CA LEU A 90 -7.15 3.78 -12.74
C LEU A 90 -5.87 3.44 -13.52
N LEU A 91 -5.91 3.34 -14.85
CA LEU A 91 -4.70 3.07 -15.64
C LEU A 91 -3.75 4.26 -15.61
N LEU A 92 -4.32 5.48 -15.68
CA LEU A 92 -3.55 6.70 -15.49
C LEU A 92 -2.92 6.74 -14.09
N LEU A 93 -3.67 6.40 -13.03
CA LEU A 93 -3.13 6.30 -11.66
C LEU A 93 -1.91 5.38 -11.59
N GLU A 94 -2.01 4.15 -12.12
CA GLU A 94 -0.89 3.19 -12.09
C GLU A 94 0.33 3.70 -12.89
N SER A 95 0.09 4.35 -14.04
CA SER A 95 1.15 4.96 -14.83
C SER A 95 1.84 6.11 -14.09
N LEU A 96 1.09 6.93 -13.36
CA LEU A 96 1.64 8.03 -12.57
C LEU A 96 2.45 7.50 -11.38
N LEU A 97 1.94 6.49 -10.66
CA LEU A 97 2.68 5.81 -9.58
C LEU A 97 4.01 5.26 -10.10
N THR A 98 3.98 4.57 -11.24
CA THR A 98 5.20 4.07 -11.91
C THR A 98 6.17 5.22 -12.21
N SER A 99 5.66 6.35 -12.72
CA SER A 99 6.48 7.52 -13.05
C SER A 99 7.15 8.12 -11.81
N PHE A 100 6.44 8.21 -10.68
CA PHE A 100 7.02 8.68 -9.42
C PHE A 100 8.17 7.79 -8.94
N TYR A 101 8.08 6.47 -9.08
CA TYR A 101 9.18 5.56 -8.73
C TYR A 101 10.42 5.68 -9.61
N THR A 102 10.33 6.34 -10.77
CA THR A 102 11.51 6.61 -11.61
C THR A 102 12.32 7.83 -11.16
N VAL A 103 11.80 8.63 -10.22
CA VAL A 103 12.46 9.85 -9.76
C VAL A 103 13.36 9.55 -8.55
N PRO A 104 14.68 9.83 -8.61
CA PRO A 104 15.61 9.50 -7.51
C PRO A 104 15.31 10.18 -6.16
N ASP A 105 14.64 11.33 -6.18
CA ASP A 105 14.26 12.04 -4.96
C ASP A 105 13.00 11.45 -4.29
N VAL A 106 12.26 10.58 -4.97
CA VAL A 106 11.01 9.98 -4.48
C VAL A 106 11.33 8.67 -3.77
N LYS A 107 11.03 8.64 -2.48
CA LYS A 107 11.19 7.46 -1.63
C LYS A 107 10.02 6.48 -1.80
N ALA A 108 8.80 7.02 -1.85
CA ALA A 108 7.58 6.22 -1.99
C ALA A 108 6.49 7.01 -2.69
N ALA A 109 5.67 6.32 -3.47
CA ALA A 109 4.40 6.82 -3.99
C ALA A 109 3.32 5.77 -3.74
N SER A 110 2.09 6.19 -3.48
CA SER A 110 1.02 5.23 -3.16
C SER A 110 -0.36 5.75 -3.53
N LYS A 111 -1.28 4.81 -3.69
CA LYS A 111 -2.70 5.06 -3.85
C LYS A 111 -3.26 5.67 -2.57
N VAL A 112 -4.33 6.44 -2.74
CA VAL A 112 -5.17 6.89 -1.63
C VAL A 112 -6.39 5.98 -1.57
N TYR A 113 -6.76 5.57 -0.37
CA TYR A 113 -7.83 4.62 -0.13
C TYR A 113 -8.98 5.24 0.66
N ARG A 114 -10.14 4.62 0.57
CA ARG A 114 -11.27 4.72 1.51
C ARG A 114 -11.66 3.31 1.95
N SER A 115 -12.08 3.14 3.19
CA SER A 115 -12.72 1.90 3.63
C SER A 115 -14.16 2.16 4.05
N SER A 116 -14.96 1.11 4.14
CA SER A 116 -16.32 1.19 4.71
C SER A 116 -16.32 1.43 6.22
N TYR A 117 -15.22 1.12 6.91
CA TYR A 117 -15.08 1.25 8.36
C TYR A 117 -14.70 2.66 8.81
N VAL A 118 -14.05 3.41 7.93
CA VAL A 118 -13.51 4.73 8.21
C VAL A 118 -14.19 5.76 7.34
N ASN A 119 -14.80 6.77 7.95
CA ASN A 119 -15.20 7.96 7.22
C ASN A 119 -13.99 8.88 6.97
N GLY A 120 -13.21 8.58 5.95
CA GLY A 120 -11.98 9.31 5.66
C GLY A 120 -11.08 8.64 4.64
N GLN A 121 -10.04 9.38 4.27
CA GLN A 121 -9.00 8.90 3.37
C GLN A 121 -7.89 8.23 4.16
N GLN A 122 -7.38 7.13 3.63
CA GLN A 122 -6.29 6.35 4.22
C GLN A 122 -5.16 6.24 3.23
N ILE A 123 -3.94 6.50 3.68
CA ILE A 123 -2.74 6.44 2.84
C ILE A 123 -1.79 5.42 3.45
N VAL A 124 -1.25 4.53 2.63
CA VAL A 124 -0.22 3.57 3.03
C VAL A 124 1.03 3.84 2.21
N LEU A 125 2.09 4.35 2.84
CA LEU A 125 3.37 4.56 2.15
C LEU A 125 4.20 3.27 2.21
N ASP A 126 5.44 3.36 2.69
CA ASP A 126 6.40 2.26 2.76
C ASP A 126 6.37 1.50 4.10
N GLU A 127 5.48 1.85 5.03
CA GLU A 127 5.55 1.38 6.42
C GLU A 127 4.33 0.55 6.84
N PHE A 128 4.59 -0.45 7.70
CA PHE A 128 3.55 -1.23 8.37
C PHE A 128 4.01 -1.63 9.77
N ILE A 129 3.05 -1.96 10.64
CA ILE A 129 3.30 -2.34 12.03
C ILE A 129 2.91 -3.81 12.19
N THR A 130 3.73 -4.56 12.91
CA THR A 130 3.41 -5.94 13.24
C THR A 130 3.83 -6.30 14.66
N ARG A 131 3.08 -7.22 15.28
CA ARG A 131 3.46 -7.91 16.52
C ARG A 131 3.74 -9.38 16.20
N PHE A 132 4.97 -9.81 16.38
CA PHE A 132 5.35 -11.22 16.27
C PHE A 132 4.80 -12.02 17.45
N ARG A 133 4.55 -13.32 17.24
CA ARG A 133 4.21 -14.25 18.32
C ARG A 133 5.37 -14.39 19.30
N ASP A 134 5.03 -14.74 20.54
CA ASP A 134 6.05 -15.04 21.54
C ASP A 134 6.86 -16.29 21.10
N GLY A 135 8.15 -16.27 21.38
CA GLY A 135 9.08 -17.35 20.99
C GLY A 135 9.67 -17.22 19.58
N ILE A 136 9.17 -16.32 18.72
CA ILE A 136 9.82 -16.03 17.44
C ILE A 136 11.14 -15.32 17.70
N SER A 137 12.24 -15.91 17.25
CA SER A 137 13.58 -15.36 17.51
C SER A 137 13.85 -14.13 16.63
N ARG A 138 14.75 -13.27 17.09
CA ARG A 138 15.19 -12.11 16.28
C ARG A 138 15.82 -12.55 14.95
N GLN A 139 16.49 -13.69 14.93
CA GLN A 139 17.11 -14.24 13.73
C GLN A 139 16.07 -14.70 12.71
N ASP A 140 14.97 -15.32 13.17
CA ASP A 140 13.86 -15.73 12.29
C ASP A 140 13.17 -14.51 11.70
N ILE A 141 12.91 -13.48 12.52
CA ILE A 141 12.37 -12.19 12.06
C ILE A 141 13.29 -11.59 10.98
N GLN A 142 14.58 -11.51 11.24
CA GLN A 142 15.54 -10.95 10.27
C GLN A 142 15.60 -11.76 8.97
N SER A 143 15.50 -13.08 9.07
CA SER A 143 15.53 -13.97 7.90
C SER A 143 14.27 -13.79 7.05
N PHE A 144 13.09 -13.79 7.68
CA PHE A 144 11.82 -13.54 7.01
C PHE A 144 11.76 -12.15 6.38
N ASN A 145 12.20 -11.12 7.13
CA ASN A 145 12.27 -9.76 6.63
C ASN A 145 13.18 -9.65 5.40
N LYS A 146 14.37 -10.26 5.43
CA LYS A 146 15.33 -10.24 4.32
C LYS A 146 14.77 -10.89 3.05
N VAL A 147 14.07 -12.02 3.18
CA VAL A 147 13.44 -12.73 2.05
C VAL A 147 12.40 -11.85 1.37
N ASN A 148 11.68 -11.05 2.13
CA ASN A 148 10.56 -10.24 1.63
C ASN A 148 10.92 -8.77 1.34
N GLY A 149 12.21 -8.40 1.42
CA GLY A 149 12.63 -7.02 1.18
C GLY A 149 12.07 -6.03 2.21
N VAL A 150 12.05 -6.41 3.49
CA VAL A 150 11.55 -5.58 4.60
C VAL A 150 12.67 -5.29 5.58
N THR A 151 12.69 -4.10 6.16
CA THR A 151 13.62 -3.72 7.24
C THR A 151 12.91 -3.25 8.49
N ILE A 152 13.58 -3.41 9.64
CA ILE A 152 13.09 -2.92 10.93
C ILE A 152 13.45 -1.44 11.05
N LYS A 153 12.44 -0.56 11.04
CA LYS A 153 12.64 0.88 11.27
C LYS A 153 12.75 1.22 12.74
N LYS A 154 11.87 0.63 13.56
CA LYS A 154 11.79 0.92 14.99
C LYS A 154 11.21 -0.26 15.75
N LYS A 155 11.80 -0.58 16.91
CA LYS A 155 11.18 -1.47 17.90
C LYS A 155 10.23 -0.63 18.77
N LEU A 156 8.96 -1.01 18.81
CA LEU A 156 7.92 -0.30 19.58
C LEU A 156 7.77 -0.90 20.99
N ASN A 157 7.82 -2.22 21.10
CA ASN A 157 7.87 -2.95 22.38
C ASN A 157 8.61 -4.29 22.20
N ALA A 158 8.51 -5.23 23.16
CA ALA A 158 9.23 -6.51 23.12
C ALA A 158 9.06 -7.30 21.81
N THR A 159 7.82 -7.39 21.30
CA THR A 159 7.44 -8.20 20.12
C THR A 159 6.82 -7.38 18.99
N THR A 160 6.64 -6.07 19.16
CA THR A 160 6.02 -5.17 18.18
C THR A 160 7.06 -4.26 17.52
N TYR A 161 6.99 -4.18 16.20
CA TYR A 161 7.94 -3.47 15.37
C TYR A 161 7.21 -2.62 14.31
N LEU A 162 7.75 -1.43 14.07
CA LEU A 162 7.49 -0.68 12.85
C LEU A 162 8.50 -1.15 11.80
N LEU A 163 7.98 -1.66 10.69
CA LEU A 163 8.73 -2.19 9.57
C LEU A 163 8.53 -1.29 8.35
N ALA A 164 9.51 -1.28 7.45
CA ALA A 164 9.40 -0.63 6.15
C ALA A 164 9.73 -1.61 5.03
N VAL A 165 9.00 -1.48 3.92
CA VAL A 165 9.28 -2.19 2.68
C VAL A 165 10.35 -1.44 1.91
N GLU A 166 11.37 -2.15 1.44
CA GLU A 166 12.45 -1.57 0.66
C GLU A 166 11.96 -1.16 -0.74
N PRO A 167 12.49 -0.07 -1.34
CA PRO A 167 12.02 0.44 -2.63
C PRO A 167 12.04 -0.57 -3.79
N PHE A 168 12.92 -1.57 -3.73
CA PHE A 168 13.07 -2.60 -4.77
C PHE A 168 12.32 -3.90 -4.47
N ALA A 169 11.58 -3.96 -3.35
CA ALA A 169 10.71 -5.09 -3.08
C ALA A 169 9.52 -5.06 -4.03
N GLN A 170 9.04 -6.24 -4.46
CA GLN A 170 7.85 -6.37 -5.31
C GLN A 170 6.55 -6.30 -4.49
N LEU A 171 6.59 -5.66 -3.33
CA LEU A 171 5.48 -5.56 -2.38
C LEU A 171 5.25 -4.10 -2.02
N THR A 172 3.99 -3.73 -1.88
CA THR A 172 3.59 -2.51 -1.16
C THR A 172 3.57 -2.80 0.35
N ALA A 173 3.58 -1.78 1.21
CA ALA A 173 3.43 -2.00 2.65
C ALA A 173 2.06 -2.59 3.03
N LEU A 174 1.02 -2.33 2.22
CA LEU A 174 -0.29 -2.97 2.35
C LEU A 174 -0.19 -4.49 2.14
N GLN A 175 0.42 -4.89 1.02
CA GLN A 175 0.63 -6.31 0.69
C GLN A 175 1.57 -7.00 1.69
N ALA A 176 2.63 -6.30 2.12
CA ALA A 176 3.55 -6.82 3.14
C ALA A 176 2.83 -7.05 4.48
N ALA A 177 1.95 -6.15 4.91
CA ALA A 177 1.16 -6.36 6.12
C ALA A 177 0.29 -7.65 6.01
N ASN A 178 -0.38 -7.85 4.87
CA ASN A 178 -1.19 -9.06 4.66
C ASN A 178 -0.32 -10.32 4.63
N LEU A 179 0.82 -10.29 3.93
CA LEU A 179 1.78 -11.39 3.91
C LEU A 179 2.24 -11.78 5.32
N TYR A 180 2.50 -10.80 6.18
CA TYR A 180 2.94 -11.02 7.56
C TYR A 180 1.81 -11.59 8.42
N HIS A 181 0.57 -11.14 8.22
CA HIS A 181 -0.61 -11.73 8.85
C HIS A 181 -0.76 -13.20 8.46
N ASP A 182 -0.74 -13.50 7.15
CA ASP A 182 -0.97 -14.84 6.60
C ASP A 182 0.18 -15.82 6.91
N SER A 183 1.38 -15.31 7.25
CA SER A 183 2.55 -16.15 7.56
C SER A 183 2.41 -17.00 8.82
N GLY A 184 1.49 -16.66 9.73
CA GLY A 184 1.37 -17.27 11.05
C GLY A 184 2.48 -16.89 12.05
N LEU A 185 3.53 -16.16 11.62
CA LEU A 185 4.60 -15.67 12.50
C LEU A 185 4.15 -14.51 13.41
N THR A 186 3.06 -13.85 13.03
CA THR A 186 2.57 -12.66 13.70
C THR A 186 1.25 -12.93 14.42
N VAL A 187 1.01 -12.20 15.50
CA VAL A 187 -0.31 -12.09 16.15
C VAL A 187 -1.21 -11.20 15.31
N TRP A 188 -0.64 -10.12 14.78
CA TRP A 188 -1.28 -9.23 13.81
C TRP A 188 -0.22 -8.46 13.02
N ALA A 189 -0.62 -7.99 11.85
CA ALA A 189 0.13 -7.06 11.01
C ALA A 189 -0.86 -6.13 10.32
N ALA A 190 -0.58 -4.83 10.33
CA ALA A 190 -1.46 -3.82 9.78
C ALA A 190 -0.65 -2.70 9.09
N PRO A 191 -1.17 -2.11 8.00
CA PRO A 191 -0.54 -0.96 7.36
C PRO A 191 -0.39 0.22 8.33
N ASN A 192 0.69 1.00 8.19
CA ASN A 192 0.86 2.24 8.95
C ASN A 192 0.10 3.38 8.23
N PHE A 193 -1.21 3.43 8.43
CA PHE A 193 -2.07 4.40 7.74
C PHE A 193 -1.80 5.85 8.18
N ILE A 194 -1.76 6.75 7.20
CA ILE A 194 -1.81 8.21 7.39
C ILE A 194 -3.22 8.69 7.05
N TYR A 195 -3.76 9.59 7.87
CA TYR A 195 -5.11 10.14 7.75
C TYR A 195 -5.07 11.66 7.50
N PRO A 196 -5.14 12.12 6.24
CA PRO A 196 -4.94 13.53 5.88
C PRO A 196 -5.93 14.50 6.53
N GLY A 197 -7.16 14.05 6.77
CA GLY A 197 -8.22 14.88 7.36
C GLY A 197 -8.06 15.10 8.87
N GLY A 198 -7.00 14.59 9.49
CA GLY A 198 -6.85 14.61 10.94
C GLY A 198 -7.99 13.90 11.66
N VAL A 199 -8.69 13.00 10.97
CA VAL A 199 -9.72 12.14 11.56
C VAL A 199 -8.99 11.23 12.53
N LEU A 200 -8.92 11.68 13.79
CA LEU A 200 -8.47 10.87 14.90
C LEU A 200 -9.47 9.72 14.99
N PHE A 201 -8.97 8.50 14.85
CA PHE A 201 -9.75 7.37 15.31
C PHE A 201 -9.74 7.38 16.82
N ASP A 202 -10.89 7.07 17.40
CA ASP A 202 -10.96 6.56 18.76
C ASP A 202 -10.26 5.18 18.90
N ALA A 203 -9.74 4.60 17.82
CA ALA A 203 -9.03 3.32 17.80
C ALA A 203 -7.86 3.27 16.82
N THR A 204 -6.64 3.01 17.31
CA THR A 204 -5.52 2.60 16.44
C THR A 204 -4.77 1.38 16.97
N VAL A 205 -4.22 0.64 16.00
CA VAL A 205 -3.34 -0.54 16.05
C VAL A 205 -3.88 -1.81 16.70
N ASN A 206 -4.48 -1.82 17.90
CA ASN A 206 -5.11 -3.03 18.48
C ASN A 206 -5.85 -2.70 19.80
N ASP A 207 -6.88 -1.84 19.75
CA ASP A 207 -7.53 -1.32 20.96
C ASP A 207 -7.95 -2.44 21.94
N PRO A 208 -7.41 -2.43 23.19
CA PRO A 208 -7.74 -3.38 24.25
C PRO A 208 -8.97 -2.95 25.07
N PHE A 209 -9.91 -2.21 24.48
CA PHE A 209 -11.18 -1.85 25.13
C PHE A 209 -12.37 -2.45 24.37
#